data_AF-A0A950AYB6-F1
#
_entry.id   AF-A0A950AYB6-F1
#
_cell.length_a   1.000
_cell.length_b   1.000
_cell.length_c   1.000
_cell.angle_alpha   90.00
_cell.angle_beta   90.00
_cell.angle_gamma   90.00
#
_symmetry.space_group_name_H-M   'P 1'
#
loop_
_entity.id
_entity.type
_entity.pdbx_description
1 polymer ?
#
loop_
_entity_poly.entity_id
_entity_poly.type
_entity_poly.pdbx_seq_one_letter_code
_entity_poly.pdbx_strand_id
1 'polypeptide(L)'
;MTAGNVLTAGVVLTATGELAVGGELTTGGELDAGGVLIVAGMLDVGGVLDADGALDAGGALDADGMLEADGALAAGGMLDAGGVLDAGGAPAAGGVLDADGVLEADGALAAGSVQATDGVLEADGALDAGGVLDAGGVLEADDAPDAGGVLDAGGALASGDVLATGGVQAADV
;
A
#
# COMPACT_ATOMS: atom_id res chain seq x y z
N MET A 1 -16.58 0.16 -17.35
CA MET A 1 -16.73 1.59 -17.73
C MET A 1 -15.34 2.10 -18.06
N THR A 2 -15.16 2.83 -19.16
CA THR A 2 -13.89 3.49 -19.45
C THR A 2 -14.11 4.99 -19.43
N ALA A 3 -13.52 5.68 -18.45
CA ALA A 3 -13.47 7.13 -18.44
C ALA A 3 -12.28 7.61 -19.27
N GLY A 4 -12.34 8.86 -19.72
CA GLY A 4 -11.24 9.48 -20.49
C GLY A 4 -10.01 9.76 -19.63
N ASN A 5 -9.48 10.97 -19.72
CA ASN A 5 -8.26 11.34 -19.02
C ASN A 5 -8.45 11.64 -17.53
N VAL A 6 -9.64 12.11 -17.12
CA VAL A 6 -9.93 12.47 -15.73
C VAL A 6 -11.36 12.04 -15.40
N LEU A 7 -11.54 11.44 -14.22
CA LEU A 7 -12.84 11.15 -13.62
C LEU A 7 -12.84 11.69 -12.19
N THR A 8 -13.87 12.45 -11.83
CA THR A 8 -13.97 13.06 -10.49
C THR A 8 -15.36 12.80 -9.93
N ALA A 9 -15.44 12.29 -8.70
CA ALA A 9 -16.67 12.15 -7.93
C ALA A 9 -16.56 12.93 -6.62
N GLY A 10 -17.58 13.73 -6.29
CA GLY A 10 -17.50 14.60 -5.12
C GLY A 10 -17.77 13.93 -3.77
N VAL A 11 -18.41 12.75 -3.77
CA VAL A 11 -18.80 12.08 -2.51
C VAL A 11 -18.61 10.57 -2.62
N VAL A 12 -19.35 9.89 -3.50
CA VAL A 12 -19.26 8.42 -3.67
C VAL A 12 -19.15 8.09 -5.16
N LEU A 13 -18.25 7.16 -5.48
CA LEU A 13 -18.21 6.48 -6.77
C LEU A 13 -18.30 4.97 -6.53
N THR A 14 -19.24 4.31 -7.20
CA THR A 14 -19.40 2.86 -7.12
C THR A 14 -19.27 2.25 -8.52
N ALA A 15 -18.42 1.22 -8.65
CA ALA A 15 -18.19 0.48 -9.88
C ALA A 15 -18.21 -1.03 -9.63
N THR A 16 -19.33 -1.69 -9.94
CA THR A 16 -19.54 -3.12 -9.70
C THR A 16 -18.86 -4.05 -10.72
N GLY A 17 -17.95 -3.53 -11.52
CA GLY A 17 -17.27 -4.25 -12.59
C GLY A 17 -16.02 -3.50 -13.00
N GLU A 18 -15.46 -3.80 -14.17
CA GLU A 18 -14.23 -3.13 -14.58
C GLU A 18 -14.43 -1.61 -14.74
N LEU A 19 -13.61 -0.81 -14.06
CA LEU A 19 -13.48 0.62 -14.23
C LEU A 19 -12.05 0.94 -14.67
N ALA A 20 -11.91 1.52 -15.87
CA ALA A 20 -10.64 1.96 -16.41
C ALA A 20 -10.64 3.48 -16.60
N VAL A 21 -9.64 4.17 -16.06
CA VAL A 21 -9.43 5.61 -16.20
C VAL A 21 -8.06 5.86 -16.83
N GLY A 22 -8.02 6.62 -17.92
CA GLY A 22 -6.79 6.82 -18.70
C GLY A 22 -5.79 7.82 -18.11
N GLY A 23 -6.12 8.46 -16.98
CA GLY A 23 -5.24 9.41 -16.30
C GLY A 23 -5.54 9.46 -14.81
N GLU A 24 -6.38 10.39 -14.38
CA GLU A 24 -6.62 10.68 -12.97
C GLU A 24 -8.03 10.29 -12.53
N LEU A 25 -8.15 9.62 -11.40
CA LEU A 25 -9.41 9.35 -10.72
C LEU A 25 -9.35 9.99 -9.33
N THR A 26 -10.26 10.91 -9.05
CA THR A 26 -10.38 11.55 -7.74
C THR A 26 -11.76 11.33 -7.15
N THR A 27 -11.85 10.86 -5.89
CA THR A 27 -13.09 10.85 -5.12
C THR A 27 -12.93 11.63 -3.82
N GLY A 28 -13.87 12.54 -3.53
CA GLY A 28 -13.82 13.34 -2.30
C GLY A 28 -14.31 12.59 -1.05
N GLY A 29 -14.58 11.29 -1.14
CA GLY A 29 -15.18 10.50 -0.08
C GLY A 29 -14.91 9.02 -0.30
N GLU A 30 -15.90 8.29 -0.81
CA GLU A 30 -15.83 6.83 -0.95
C GLU A 30 -15.68 6.39 -2.41
N LEU A 31 -14.81 5.41 -2.64
CA LEU A 31 -14.71 4.67 -3.89
C LEU A 31 -14.92 3.18 -3.58
N ASP A 32 -16.04 2.62 -4.03
CA ASP A 32 -16.34 1.20 -4.00
C ASP A 32 -16.14 0.62 -5.42
N ALA A 33 -15.17 -0.28 -5.56
CA ALA A 33 -14.84 -0.96 -6.79
C ALA A 33 -14.93 -2.49 -6.62
N GLY A 34 -16.14 -3.04 -6.61
CA GLY A 34 -16.38 -4.49 -6.59
C GLY A 34 -15.90 -5.30 -7.82
N GLY A 35 -15.01 -4.75 -8.65
CA GLY A 35 -14.45 -5.38 -9.83
C GLY A 35 -12.98 -5.00 -10.02
N VAL A 36 -12.51 -4.92 -11.27
CA VAL A 36 -11.14 -4.47 -11.54
C VAL A 36 -11.10 -2.95 -11.69
N LEU A 37 -10.26 -2.28 -10.92
CA LEU A 37 -10.01 -0.84 -11.04
C LEU A 37 -8.62 -0.60 -11.64
N ILE A 38 -8.58 0.08 -12.79
CA ILE A 38 -7.33 0.47 -13.46
C ILE A 38 -7.31 1.98 -13.63
N VAL A 39 -6.29 2.63 -13.10
CA VAL A 39 -6.06 4.06 -13.27
C VAL A 39 -4.66 4.25 -13.82
N ALA A 40 -4.53 4.70 -15.07
CA ALA A 40 -3.22 4.78 -15.73
C ALA A 40 -2.28 5.83 -15.11
N GLY A 41 -2.82 6.79 -14.34
CA GLY A 41 -2.08 7.84 -13.66
C GLY A 41 -2.30 7.82 -12.14
N MET A 42 -2.96 8.84 -11.61
CA MET A 42 -3.16 9.02 -10.16
C MET A 42 -4.56 8.57 -9.75
N LEU A 43 -4.64 7.78 -8.68
CA LEU A 43 -5.85 7.54 -7.92
C LEU A 43 -5.77 8.29 -6.59
N ASP A 44 -6.72 9.18 -6.33
CA ASP A 44 -6.82 9.98 -5.10
C ASP A 44 -8.21 9.78 -4.49
N VAL A 45 -8.27 9.27 -3.26
CA VAL A 45 -9.50 8.99 -2.52
C VAL A 45 -9.42 9.67 -1.15
N GLY A 46 -10.13 10.79 -0.99
CA GLY A 46 -10.12 11.58 0.26
C GLY A 46 -10.87 10.94 1.44
N GLY A 47 -11.13 9.63 1.41
CA GLY A 47 -11.90 8.93 2.42
C GLY A 47 -11.63 7.42 2.40
N VAL A 48 -12.58 6.63 1.91
CA VAL A 48 -12.48 5.16 1.92
C VAL A 48 -12.40 4.63 0.50
N LEU A 49 -11.41 3.79 0.25
CA LEU A 49 -11.25 3.02 -0.96
C LEU A 49 -11.48 1.54 -0.62
N ASP A 50 -12.52 0.96 -1.19
CA ASP A 50 -12.86 -0.46 -1.06
C ASP A 50 -12.77 -1.11 -2.45
N ALA A 51 -11.93 -2.13 -2.59
CA ALA A 51 -11.74 -2.86 -3.82
C ALA A 51 -11.75 -4.38 -3.61
N ASP A 52 -12.91 -5.01 -3.85
CA ASP A 52 -13.05 -6.48 -3.85
C ASP A 52 -12.13 -7.17 -4.91
N GLY A 53 -11.81 -6.46 -6.00
CA GLY A 53 -11.03 -6.99 -7.11
C GLY A 53 -9.61 -6.42 -7.20
N ALA A 54 -8.99 -6.58 -8.37
CA ALA A 54 -7.64 -6.05 -8.58
C ALA A 54 -7.67 -4.53 -8.75
N LEU A 55 -6.76 -3.84 -8.07
CA LEU A 55 -6.54 -2.41 -8.16
C LEU A 55 -5.13 -2.14 -8.71
N ASP A 56 -5.05 -1.45 -9.84
CA ASP A 56 -3.79 -1.03 -10.48
C ASP A 56 -3.80 0.48 -10.75
N ALA A 57 -2.96 1.21 -10.03
CA ALA A 57 -2.65 2.61 -10.28
C ALA A 57 -1.28 2.73 -10.96
N GLY A 58 -1.23 3.07 -12.24
CA GLY A 58 0.01 3.17 -13.00
C GLY A 58 0.98 4.26 -12.52
N GLY A 59 0.50 5.22 -11.72
CA GLY A 59 1.27 6.28 -11.08
C GLY A 59 1.22 6.18 -9.56
N ALA A 60 0.46 7.07 -8.93
CA ALA A 60 0.31 7.13 -7.47
C ALA A 60 -1.10 6.68 -7.06
N LEU A 61 -1.18 6.08 -5.89
CA LEU A 61 -2.41 5.76 -5.18
C LEU A 61 -2.34 6.44 -3.82
N ASP A 62 -3.30 7.31 -3.55
CA ASP A 62 -3.44 8.04 -2.30
C ASP A 62 -4.84 7.80 -1.72
N ALA A 63 -4.90 7.33 -0.47
CA ALA A 63 -6.13 7.18 0.30
C ALA A 63 -5.97 7.80 1.69
N ASP A 64 -6.58 8.97 1.89
CA ASP A 64 -6.46 9.76 3.15
C ASP A 64 -6.99 9.00 4.39
N GLY A 65 -7.93 8.07 4.20
CA GLY A 65 -8.62 7.38 5.30
C GLY A 65 -8.28 5.89 5.36
N MET A 66 -9.06 5.08 4.67
CA MET A 66 -8.94 3.62 4.68
C MET A 66 -8.82 3.10 3.27
N LEU A 67 -7.92 2.16 3.07
CA LEU A 67 -7.77 1.38 1.85
C LEU A 67 -7.96 -0.09 2.21
N GLU A 68 -9.03 -0.69 1.70
CA GLU A 68 -9.32 -2.11 1.80
C GLU A 68 -9.23 -2.72 0.40
N ALA A 69 -8.39 -3.74 0.24
CA ALA A 69 -8.19 -4.43 -1.03
C ALA A 69 -8.12 -5.95 -0.83
N ASP A 70 -9.21 -6.65 -1.12
CA ASP A 70 -9.27 -8.12 -1.11
C ASP A 70 -8.43 -8.74 -2.24
N GLY A 71 -8.27 -7.99 -3.33
CA GLY A 71 -7.53 -8.41 -4.52
C GLY A 71 -6.05 -8.02 -4.50
N ALA A 72 -5.45 -8.04 -5.70
CA ALA A 72 -4.11 -7.51 -5.88
C ALA A 72 -4.14 -5.97 -5.84
N LEU A 73 -3.20 -5.38 -5.11
CA LEU A 73 -3.05 -3.94 -4.98
C LEU A 73 -1.69 -3.50 -5.53
N ALA A 74 -1.68 -2.68 -6.57
CA ALA A 74 -0.45 -2.22 -7.20
C ALA A 74 -0.46 -0.71 -7.47
N ALA A 75 0.66 -0.06 -7.16
CA ALA A 75 0.96 1.30 -7.56
C ALA A 75 2.32 1.35 -8.30
N GLY A 76 2.35 1.95 -9.48
CA GLY A 76 3.57 2.06 -10.29
C GLY A 76 4.65 2.96 -9.67
N GLY A 77 4.26 3.87 -8.79
CA GLY A 77 5.13 4.85 -8.14
C GLY A 77 4.98 4.84 -6.62
N MET A 78 3.91 5.45 -6.13
CA MET A 78 3.67 5.64 -4.68
C MET A 78 2.33 5.03 -4.30
N LEU A 79 2.31 4.35 -3.17
CA LEU A 79 1.10 3.93 -2.48
C LEU A 79 1.14 4.59 -1.10
N ASP A 80 0.18 5.47 -0.84
CA ASP A 80 0.04 6.23 0.41
C ASP A 80 -1.33 5.94 1.02
N ALA A 81 -1.33 5.56 2.31
CA ALA A 81 -2.53 5.36 3.10
C ALA A 81 -2.43 6.16 4.41
N GLY A 82 -3.18 7.26 4.50
CA GLY A 82 -3.14 8.18 5.65
C GLY A 82 -3.75 7.62 6.94
N GLY A 83 -4.36 6.44 6.89
CA GLY A 83 -4.95 5.78 8.07
C GLY A 83 -4.65 4.28 8.12
N VAL A 84 -5.46 3.49 7.44
CA VAL A 84 -5.32 2.03 7.44
C VAL A 84 -5.23 1.51 6.01
N LEU A 85 -4.25 0.66 5.76
CA LEU A 85 -4.18 -0.21 4.60
C LEU A 85 -4.40 -1.64 5.07
N ASP A 86 -5.48 -2.26 4.61
CA ASP A 86 -5.80 -3.67 4.81
C ASP A 86 -5.85 -4.35 3.43
N ALA A 87 -4.95 -5.31 3.21
CA ALA A 87 -4.89 -6.03 1.96
C ALA A 87 -4.87 -7.54 2.16
N GLY A 88 -5.93 -8.21 1.72
CA GLY A 88 -5.97 -9.68 1.61
C GLY A 88 -5.01 -10.25 0.56
N GLY A 89 -4.41 -9.38 -0.26
CA GLY A 89 -3.46 -9.70 -1.32
C GLY A 89 -2.01 -9.35 -0.99
N ALA A 90 -1.23 -9.11 -2.04
CA ALA A 90 0.17 -8.69 -1.96
C ALA A 90 0.31 -7.25 -2.48
N PRO A 91 0.32 -6.23 -1.60
CA PRO A 91 0.52 -4.85 -2.02
C PRO A 91 1.92 -4.63 -2.58
N ALA A 92 2.00 -3.92 -3.71
CA ALA A 92 3.26 -3.58 -4.35
C ALA A 92 3.31 -2.13 -4.80
N ALA A 93 4.35 -1.41 -4.39
CA ALA A 93 4.68 -0.08 -4.89
C ALA A 93 6.00 -0.10 -5.66
N GLY A 94 6.00 0.45 -6.88
CA GLY A 94 7.21 0.55 -7.70
C GLY A 94 8.29 1.46 -7.10
N GLY A 95 7.91 2.36 -6.19
CA GLY A 95 8.80 3.30 -5.51
C GLY A 95 8.60 3.28 -4.00
N VAL A 96 7.59 3.99 -3.51
CA VAL A 96 7.36 4.22 -2.08
C VAL A 96 6.04 3.60 -1.66
N LEU A 97 6.06 2.89 -0.54
CA LEU A 97 4.88 2.47 0.19
C LEU A 97 4.90 3.19 1.53
N ASP A 98 3.89 4.01 1.81
CA ASP A 98 3.77 4.79 3.05
C ASP A 98 2.42 4.52 3.72
N ALA A 99 2.43 4.43 5.05
CA ALA A 99 1.23 4.25 5.85
C ALA A 99 1.39 4.93 7.21
N ASP A 100 0.59 5.97 7.47
CA ASP A 100 0.67 6.75 8.71
C ASP A 100 0.17 5.97 9.95
N GLY A 101 -0.73 5.01 9.75
CA GLY A 101 -1.38 4.27 10.84
C GLY A 101 -1.04 2.78 10.83
N VAL A 102 -1.91 1.98 10.24
CA VAL A 102 -1.76 0.51 10.21
C VAL A 102 -1.64 0.05 8.78
N LEU A 103 -0.70 -0.85 8.55
CA LEU A 103 -0.54 -1.57 7.31
C LEU A 103 -0.58 -3.06 7.64
N GLU A 104 -1.63 -3.73 7.18
CA GLU A 104 -1.84 -5.18 7.29
C GLU A 104 -1.88 -5.79 5.88
N ALA A 105 -1.12 -6.86 5.68
CA ALA A 105 -1.21 -7.66 4.47
C ALA A 105 -1.15 -9.17 4.76
N ASP A 106 -2.13 -9.91 4.27
CA ASP A 106 -2.14 -11.38 4.28
C ASP A 106 -1.04 -11.97 3.37
N GLY A 107 -0.50 -11.16 2.46
CA GLY A 107 0.52 -11.54 1.49
C GLY A 107 1.87 -10.87 1.71
N ALA A 108 2.68 -10.91 0.66
CA ALA A 108 3.95 -10.19 0.64
C ALA A 108 3.73 -8.69 0.40
N LEU A 109 4.53 -7.87 1.06
CA LEU A 109 4.62 -6.43 0.83
C LEU A 109 5.92 -6.10 0.14
N ALA A 110 5.82 -5.35 -0.96
CA ALA A 110 6.98 -4.97 -1.74
C ALA A 110 7.00 -3.48 -2.04
N ALA A 111 8.12 -2.82 -1.74
CA ALA A 111 8.41 -1.47 -2.18
C ALA A 111 9.73 -1.43 -2.94
N GLY A 112 9.70 -0.84 -4.15
CA GLY A 112 10.90 -0.74 -4.99
C GLY A 112 12.03 0.10 -4.39
N SER A 113 11.73 0.98 -3.42
CA SER A 113 12.74 1.81 -2.77
C SER A 113 12.54 1.99 -1.27
N VAL A 114 11.37 2.45 -0.82
CA VAL A 114 11.11 2.79 0.59
C VAL A 114 9.78 2.20 0.98
N GLN A 115 9.75 1.53 2.12
CA GLN A 115 8.53 1.19 2.83
C GLN A 115 8.61 1.83 4.21
N ALA A 116 7.66 2.71 4.50
CA ALA A 116 7.58 3.47 5.74
C ALA A 116 6.23 3.21 6.42
N THR A 117 6.24 3.03 7.73
CA THR A 117 5.01 2.90 8.52
C THR A 117 5.22 3.50 9.90
N ASP A 118 4.45 4.52 10.27
CA ASP A 118 4.60 5.22 11.55
C ASP A 118 3.97 4.46 12.73
N GLY A 119 2.95 3.63 12.46
CA GLY A 119 2.24 2.85 13.47
C GLY A 119 2.59 1.36 13.46
N VAL A 120 1.73 0.53 12.88
CA VAL A 120 1.86 -0.93 12.91
C VAL A 120 2.01 -1.45 11.49
N LEU A 121 3.05 -2.25 11.26
CA LEU A 121 3.30 -2.97 10.03
C LEU A 121 3.20 -4.48 10.32
N GLU A 122 2.17 -5.11 9.78
CA GLU A 122 1.88 -6.54 9.89
C GLU A 122 1.87 -7.19 8.50
N ALA A 123 2.62 -8.28 8.35
CA ALA A 123 2.68 -9.04 7.11
C ALA A 123 2.78 -10.55 7.38
N ASP A 124 1.82 -11.31 6.86
CA ASP A 124 1.83 -12.77 6.89
C ASP A 124 2.83 -13.37 5.87
N GLY A 125 3.37 -12.53 4.98
CA GLY A 125 4.38 -12.91 3.99
C GLY A 125 5.69 -12.13 4.11
N ALA A 126 6.44 -12.14 3.01
CA ALA A 126 7.71 -11.41 2.92
C ALA A 126 7.50 -9.90 2.93
N LEU A 127 8.36 -9.20 3.67
CA LEU A 127 8.54 -7.75 3.58
C LEU A 127 9.80 -7.46 2.76
N ASP A 128 9.67 -6.87 1.58
CA ASP A 128 10.79 -6.51 0.70
C ASP A 128 10.80 -5.01 0.40
N ALA A 129 11.79 -4.32 0.96
CA ALA A 129 12.11 -2.95 0.60
C ALA A 129 13.44 -2.89 -0.16
N GLY A 130 13.40 -2.45 -1.42
CA GLY A 130 14.59 -2.35 -2.27
C GLY A 130 15.68 -1.40 -1.73
N GLY A 131 15.34 -0.54 -0.76
CA GLY A 131 16.27 0.41 -0.13
C GLY A 131 16.09 0.52 1.39
N VAL A 132 14.98 1.09 1.85
CA VAL A 132 14.74 1.37 3.28
C VAL A 132 13.42 0.74 3.72
N LEU A 133 13.48 -0.03 4.80
CA LEU A 133 12.31 -0.41 5.60
C LEU A 133 12.37 0.41 6.90
N ASP A 134 11.39 1.27 7.13
CA ASP A 134 11.25 2.10 8.33
C ASP A 134 9.89 1.81 9.00
N ALA A 135 9.93 1.13 10.14
CA ALA A 135 8.75 0.85 10.96
C ALA A 135 8.88 1.61 12.29
N GLY A 136 8.26 2.78 12.38
CA GLY A 136 8.35 3.70 13.52
C GLY A 136 7.70 3.17 14.80
N GLY A 137 6.76 2.22 14.69
CA GLY A 137 6.08 1.59 15.83
C GLY A 137 6.34 0.09 15.96
N VAL A 138 5.43 -0.74 15.49
CA VAL A 138 5.52 -2.21 15.60
C VAL A 138 5.72 -2.81 14.22
N LEU A 139 6.65 -3.76 14.14
CA LEU A 139 6.90 -4.57 12.95
C LEU A 139 6.69 -6.04 13.31
N GLU A 140 5.63 -6.64 12.76
CA GLU A 140 5.40 -8.08 12.83
C GLU A 140 5.41 -8.67 11.41
N ALA A 141 6.26 -9.67 11.21
CA ALA A 141 6.33 -10.38 9.94
C ALA A 141 6.53 -11.88 10.18
N ASP A 142 5.79 -12.71 9.45
CA ASP A 142 5.99 -14.15 9.52
C ASP A 142 7.34 -14.56 8.89
N ASP A 143 7.70 -13.94 7.77
CA ASP A 143 9.02 -14.09 7.14
C ASP A 143 10.02 -13.04 7.64
N ALA A 144 11.31 -13.26 7.39
CA ALA A 144 12.34 -12.27 7.72
C ALA A 144 12.21 -11.04 6.78
N PRO A 145 12.11 -9.81 7.31
CA PRO A 145 12.16 -8.61 6.47
C PRO A 145 13.50 -8.51 5.73
N ASP A 146 13.43 -8.20 4.44
CA ASP A 146 14.56 -7.88 3.57
C ASP A 146 14.55 -6.38 3.25
N ALA A 147 15.67 -5.73 3.58
CA ALA A 147 15.93 -4.37 3.19
C ALA A 147 17.25 -4.33 2.41
N GLY A 148 17.18 -3.87 1.15
CA GLY A 148 18.35 -3.70 0.29
C GLY A 148 19.38 -2.70 0.82
N GLY A 149 19.00 -1.88 1.80
CA GLY A 149 19.84 -0.89 2.46
C GLY A 149 19.65 -0.84 3.98
N VAL A 150 18.68 -0.05 4.46
CA VAL A 150 18.49 0.23 5.89
C VAL A 150 17.24 -0.48 6.40
N LEU A 151 17.37 -1.11 7.56
CA LEU A 151 16.24 -1.58 8.36
C LEU A 151 16.24 -0.75 9.64
N ASP A 152 15.20 0.08 9.81
CA ASP A 152 14.90 0.82 11.02
C ASP A 152 13.59 0.30 11.61
N ALA A 153 13.65 -0.22 12.84
CA ALA A 153 12.49 -0.65 13.59
C ALA A 153 12.50 0.14 14.90
N GLY A 154 11.82 1.29 14.89
CA GLY A 154 11.80 2.26 15.99
C GLY A 154 11.12 1.75 17.26
N GLY A 155 10.35 0.66 17.18
CA GLY A 155 9.74 0.01 18.33
C GLY A 155 9.93 -1.51 18.39
N ALA A 156 8.82 -2.25 18.43
CA ALA A 156 8.87 -3.70 18.65
C ALA A 156 9.05 -4.46 17.32
N LEU A 157 9.97 -5.43 17.31
CA LEU A 157 10.22 -6.30 16.15
C LEU A 157 9.93 -7.76 16.50
N ALA A 158 9.01 -8.37 15.77
CA ALA A 158 8.74 -9.80 15.78
C ALA A 158 8.90 -10.35 14.36
N SER A 159 9.83 -11.28 14.16
CA SER A 159 9.98 -12.01 12.90
C SER A 159 9.95 -13.53 13.15
N GLY A 160 9.23 -14.27 12.32
CA GLY A 160 9.23 -15.74 12.36
C GLY A 160 10.55 -16.36 11.90
N ASP A 161 11.33 -15.63 11.11
CA ASP A 161 12.60 -16.05 10.53
C ASP A 161 13.80 -15.13 10.89
N VAL A 162 15.01 -15.57 10.52
CA VAL A 162 16.27 -14.85 10.79
C VAL A 162 16.42 -13.66 9.83
N LEU A 163 16.52 -12.46 10.39
CA LEU A 163 16.74 -11.19 9.67
C LEU A 163 17.90 -11.30 8.66
N ALA A 164 17.62 -10.97 7.40
CA ALA A 164 18.61 -10.87 6.32
C ALA A 164 18.69 -9.42 5.85
N THR A 165 19.51 -8.59 6.51
CA THR A 165 19.69 -7.19 6.08
C THR A 165 20.94 -7.05 5.22
N GLY A 166 20.80 -6.49 4.02
CA GLY A 166 21.94 -6.14 3.16
C GLY A 166 22.76 -4.95 3.67
N GLY A 167 22.22 -4.16 4.62
CA GLY A 167 22.91 -3.00 5.19
C GLY A 167 22.70 -2.77 6.68
N VAL A 168 22.56 -1.50 7.08
CA VAL A 168 22.72 -1.06 8.48
C VAL A 168 21.41 -1.29 9.25
N GLN A 169 21.50 -2.03 10.36
CA GLN A 169 20.40 -2.12 11.32
C GLN A 169 20.52 -0.97 12.32
N ALA A 170 19.52 -0.10 12.34
CA ALA A 170 19.26 0.77 13.46
C ALA A 170 18.23 0.05 14.34
N ALA A 171 18.67 -0.46 15.49
CA ALA A 171 17.78 -0.86 16.57
C ALA A 171 17.99 0.17 17.67
N ASP A 172 16.92 0.86 18.08
CA ASP A 172 17.04 1.89 19.10
C ASP A 172 17.43 1.27 20.47
N VAL A 173 18.18 2.06 21.25
CA VAL A 173 18.86 1.68 22.50
C VAL A 173 17.96 1.82 23.72
#